data_AF-A0A076H423-F1
#
_entry.id   AF-A0A076H423-F1
#
_cell.length_a   1.000
_cell.length_b   1.000
_cell.length_c   1.000
_cell.angle_alpha   90.00
_cell.angle_beta   90.00
_cell.angle_gamma   90.00
#
_symmetry.space_group_name_H-M   'P 1'
#
loop_
_entity.id
_entity.type
_entity.pdbx_description
1 polymer ?
#
loop_
_entity_poly.entity_id
_entity_poly.type
_entity_poly.pdbx_seq_one_letter_code
_entity_poly.pdbx_strand_id
1 'polypeptide(L)' 'MTLETRIALFLLNELVSALRANDPDLFKRWLCGGVQDLGKPAVEELLLDWLAPFLSEAEKDRLIAWHLGMSL' A
#
# COMPACT_ATOMS: atom_id res chain seq x y z
N MET A 1 4.81 -19.44 11.00
CA MET A 1 4.21 -18.31 10.24
C MET A 1 2.71 -18.33 10.50
N THR A 2 2.14 -17.27 11.08
CA THR A 2 0.72 -17.20 11.44
C THR A 2 -0.15 -16.80 10.25
N LEU A 3 -1.47 -16.93 10.37
CA LEU A 3 -2.42 -16.48 9.35
C LEU A 3 -2.30 -14.95 9.12
N GLU A 4 -2.16 -14.19 10.19
CA GLU A 4 -1.98 -12.73 10.16
C GLU A 4 -0.72 -12.33 9.38
N THR A 5 0.40 -13.02 9.59
CA THR A 5 1.63 -12.80 8.81
C THR A 5 1.41 -13.07 7.32
N ARG A 6 0.64 -14.11 6.95
CA ARG A 6 0.35 -14.41 5.54
C ARG A 6 -0.51 -13.33 4.89
N ILE A 7 -1.51 -12.83 5.62
CA ILE A 7 -2.39 -11.76 5.14
C ILE A 7 -1.61 -10.45 4.96
N ALA A 8 -0.77 -10.08 5.94
CA ALA A 8 0.08 -8.89 5.82
C ALA A 8 1.05 -8.97 4.63
N LEU A 9 1.69 -10.13 4.41
CA LEU A 9 2.59 -10.33 3.26
C LEU A 9 1.86 -10.30 1.92
N PHE A 10 0.64 -10.86 1.85
CA PHE A 10 -0.20 -10.80 0.65
C PHE A 10 -0.54 -9.35 0.30
N LEU A 11 -1.01 -8.58 1.29
CA LEU A 11 -1.34 -7.16 1.11
C LEU A 11 -0.12 -6.33 0.73
N LEU A 12 1.04 -6.57 1.36
CA LEU A 12 2.30 -5.92 0.98
C LEU A 12 2.66 -6.20 -0.49
N ASN A 13 2.50 -7.45 -0.95
CA ASN A 13 2.80 -7.81 -2.33
C ASN A 13 1.85 -7.15 -3.34
N GLU A 14 0.55 -7.06 -3.04
CA GLU A 14 -0.41 -6.36 -3.92
C GLU A 14 -0.08 -4.87 -4.04
N LEU A 15 0.25 -4.21 -2.93
CA LEU A 15 0.63 -2.81 -2.95
C LEU A 15 1.91 -2.56 -3.76
N VAL A 16 2.95 -3.36 -3.53
CA VAL A 16 4.21 -3.24 -4.31
C VAL A 16 3.95 -3.47 -5.79
N SER A 17 3.03 -4.38 -6.14
CA SER A 17 2.63 -4.61 -7.52
C SER A 17 1.93 -3.39 -8.13
N ALA A 18 1.03 -2.73 -7.39
CA ALA A 18 0.38 -1.48 -7.83
C ALA A 18 1.41 -0.37 -8.08
N LEU A 19 2.35 -0.17 -7.15
CA LEU A 19 3.41 0.83 -7.23
C LEU A 19 4.33 0.62 -8.43
N ARG A 20 4.75 -0.63 -8.66
CA ARG A 20 5.61 -1.00 -9.80
C ARG A 20 4.89 -0.87 -11.14
N ALA A 21 3.61 -1.21 -11.18
CA ALA A 21 2.78 -1.05 -12.37
C ALA A 21 2.41 0.41 -12.66
N ASN A 22 2.65 1.33 -11.71
CA ASN A 22 2.11 2.69 -11.72
C ASN A 22 0.58 2.68 -11.95
N ASP A 23 -0.11 1.75 -11.30
CA ASP A 23 -1.55 1.54 -11.46
C ASP A 23 -2.30 2.10 -10.23
N PRO A 24 -2.79 3.35 -10.31
CA PRO A 24 -3.50 3.98 -9.20
C PRO A 24 -4.86 3.33 -8.91
N ASP A 25 -5.44 2.59 -9.85
CA ASP A 25 -6.72 1.92 -9.63
C ASP A 25 -6.53 0.59 -8.89
N LEU A 26 -5.43 -0.12 -9.15
CA LEU A 26 -5.00 -1.25 -8.31
C LEU A 26 -4.72 -0.78 -6.87
N PHE A 27 -4.05 0.37 -6.72
CA PHE A 27 -3.80 0.99 -5.41
C PHE A 27 -5.10 1.33 -4.68
N LYS A 28 -6.06 1.96 -5.35
CA LYS A 28 -7.37 2.29 -4.75
C LYS A 28 -8.14 1.04 -4.31
N ARG A 29 -8.14 -0.02 -5.13
CA ARG A 29 -8.80 -1.30 -4.78
C ARG A 29 -8.17 -1.92 -3.54
N TRP A 30 -6.84 -1.97 -3.50
CA TRP A 30 -6.09 -2.43 -2.34
C TRP A 30 -6.40 -1.58 -1.10
N LEU A 31 -6.41 -0.26 -1.22
CA LEU A 31 -6.70 0.67 -0.13
C LEU A 31 -8.13 0.47 0.42
N CYS A 32 -9.12 0.34 -0.46
CA CYS A 32 -10.51 0.08 -0.07
C CYS A 32 -10.66 -1.27 0.65
N GLY A 33 -10.08 -2.34 0.11
CA GLY A 33 -10.10 -3.67 0.73
C GLY A 33 -9.38 -3.69 2.07
N GLY A 34 -8.17 -3.15 2.12
CA GLY A 34 -7.38 -3.06 3.35
C GLY A 34 -8.09 -2.28 4.45
N VAL A 35 -8.72 -1.13 4.13
CA VAL A 35 -9.46 -0.34 5.11
C VAL A 35 -10.69 -1.09 5.62
N GLN A 36 -11.37 -1.83 4.74
CA GLN A 36 -12.54 -2.63 5.11
C GLN A 36 -12.16 -3.80 6.03
N ASP A 37 -11.04 -4.47 5.76
CA ASP A 37 -10.64 -5.69 6.46
C ASP A 37 -9.84 -5.44 7.74
N LEU A 38 -8.98 -4.41 7.73
CA LEU A 38 -8.03 -4.11 8.82
C LEU A 38 -8.34 -2.80 9.56
N GLY A 39 -9.14 -1.93 8.95
CA GLY A 39 -9.37 -0.58 9.44
C GLY A 39 -8.31 0.42 8.97
N LYS A 40 -8.72 1.69 8.90
CA LYS A 40 -7.86 2.80 8.46
C LYS A 40 -6.53 2.92 9.22
N PRO A 41 -6.47 2.83 10.57
CA PRO A 41 -5.21 2.99 11.29
C PRO A 41 -4.16 1.93 10.94
N ALA A 42 -4.58 0.67 10.78
CA ALA A 42 -3.69 -0.42 10.42
C ALA A 42 -3.13 -0.27 8.99
N VAL A 43 -3.95 0.23 8.07
CA VAL A 43 -3.51 0.52 6.69
C VAL A 43 -2.53 1.70 6.64
N GLU A 44 -2.76 2.74 7.44
CA GLU A 44 -1.84 3.88 7.55
C GLU A 44 -0.47 3.45 8.13
N GLU A 45 -0.46 2.65 9.19
CA GLU A 45 0.78 2.09 9.76
C GLU A 45 1.51 1.20 8.75
N LEU A 46 0.78 0.36 8.02
CA LEU A 46 1.36 -0.52 7.01
C LEU A 46 1.98 0.30 5.86
N LEU A 47 1.30 1.35 5.41
CA LEU A 47 1.80 2.25 4.36
C LEU A 47 3.02 3.07 4.81
N LEU A 48 2.97 3.67 5.99
CA LEU A 48 3.96 4.67 6.43
C LEU A 48 5.14 4.04 7.16
N ASP A 49 4.89 3.07 8.04
CA ASP A 49 5.94 2.53 8.92
C ASP A 49 6.57 1.25 8.34
N TRP A 50 5.78 0.43 7.64
CA TRP A 50 6.27 -0.85 7.13
C TRP A 50 6.81 -0.77 5.72
N LEU A 51 6.19 0.00 4.82
CA LEU A 51 6.63 0.07 3.43
C LEU A 51 7.71 1.10 3.16
N ALA A 52 7.74 2.22 3.89
CA ALA A 52 8.70 3.29 3.64
C ALA A 52 10.18 2.84 3.53
N PRO A 53 10.67 1.85 4.30
CA PRO A 53 12.04 1.34 4.15
C PRO A 53 12.31 0.57 2.86
N PHE A 54 11.27 0.03 2.19
CA PHE A 54 11.40 -0.82 1.00
C PHE A 54 11.15 -0.08 -0.31
N LEU A 55 10.69 1.16 -0.25
CA LEU A 55 10.39 1.96 -1.42
C LEU A 55 11.61 2.78 -1.86
N SER A 56 11.87 2.81 -3.16
CA SER A 56 12.72 3.82 -3.77
C SER A 56 12.08 5.21 -3.64
N GLU A 57 12.88 6.27 -3.76
CA GLU A 57 12.38 7.65 -3.71
C GLU A 57 11.25 7.89 -4.75
N ALA A 58 11.38 7.34 -5.96
CA ALA A 58 10.33 7.45 -6.97
C ALA A 58 9.03 6.74 -6.59
N GLU A 59 9.10 5.61 -5.89
CA GLU A 59 7.91 4.89 -5.40
C GLU A 59 7.28 5.63 -4.21
N LYS A 60 8.08 6.25 -3.33
CA LYS A 60 7.59 7.11 -2.25
C LYS A 60 6.87 8.33 -2.81
N ASP A 61 7.44 9.00 -3.81
CA ASP A 61 6.82 10.16 -4.45
C ASP A 61 5.46 9.81 -5.08
N ARG A 62 5.37 8.66 -5.75
CA ARG A 62 4.10 8.15 -6.29
C ARG A 62 3.09 7.85 -5.19
N LEU A 63 3.53 7.22 -4.11
CA LEU A 63 2.66 6.90 -2.98
C LEU A 63 2.10 8.17 -2.32
N ILE A 64 2.95 9.17 -2.12
CA ILE A 64 2.56 10.49 -1.59
C ILE A 64 1.59 11.18 -2.55
N ALA A 65 1.88 11.17 -3.85
CA ALA A 65 0.99 11.74 -4.86
C ALA A 65 -0.39 11.08 -4.82
N TRP A 66 -0.46 9.74 -4.81
CA TRP A 66 -1.73 9.02 -4.73
C TRP A 66 -2.47 9.25 -3.42
N HIS A 67 -1.76 9.35 -2.29
CA HIS A 67 -2.36 9.70 -1.00
C HIS A 67 -2.99 11.11 -1.02
N LEU A 68 -2.35 12.05 -1.70
CA LEU A 68 -2.84 13.42 -1.88
C LEU A 68 -3.89 13.55 -3.00
N GLY A 69 -4.25 12.45 -3.68
CA GLY A 69 -5.17 12.46 -4.82
C GLY A 69 -4.57 13.07 -6.10
N MET A 70 -3.25 13.22 -6.16
CA MET A 70 -2.51 13.66 -7.33
C MET A 70 -2.23 12.44 -8.23
N SER A 71 -2.59 12.51 -9.50
CA SER A 71 -2.18 11.50 -10.49
C SER A 71 -0.87 11.96 -11.13
N LEU A 72 0.19 11.16 -11.00
CA LEU A 72 1.44 11.29 -11.77
C LEU A 72 1.32 10.60 -13.13
#